data_AF-A0A0W1DKT4-F1
#
_entry.id   AF-A0A0W1DKT4-F1
#
_cell.length_a   1.000
_cell.length_b   1.000
_cell.length_c   1.000
_cell.angle_alpha   90.00
_cell.angle_beta   90.00
_cell.angle_gamma   90.00
#
_symmetry.space_group_name_H-M   'P 1'
#
loop_
_entity.id
_entity.type
_entity.pdbx_description
1 polymer ?
#
loop_
_entity_poly.entity_id
_entity_poly.type
_entity_poly.pdbx_seq_one_letter_code
_entity_poly.pdbx_strand_id
1 'polypeptide(L)' 'MRVVGFLFGLGPILFGVGFLAPVIAAAITASGLDAPAGLSAVQFGLLTGIILGVIARQRRTWLW' A
#
# COMPACT_ATOMS: atom_id res chain seq x y z
N MET A 1 -14.10 21.86 6.56
CA MET A 1 -14.76 20.54 6.40
C MET A 1 -14.37 19.80 5.12
N ARG A 2 -14.24 20.46 3.95
CA ARG A 2 -13.94 19.79 2.66
C ARG A 2 -12.61 19.01 2.61
N VAL A 3 -11.53 19.57 3.16
CA VAL A 3 -10.20 18.94 3.17
C VAL A 3 -10.19 17.66 4.01
N VAL A 4 -10.78 17.71 5.20
CA VAL A 4 -10.90 16.55 6.10
C VAL A 4 -11.69 15.42 5.40
N GLY A 5 -12.83 15.74 4.77
CA GLY A 5 -13.61 14.76 4.02
C GLY A 5 -12.84 14.14 2.83
N PHE A 6 -12.01 14.93 2.15
CA PHE A 6 -11.14 14.43 1.09
C PHE A 6 -10.07 13.46 1.61
N LEU A 7 -9.42 13.79 2.73
CA LEU A 7 -8.42 12.93 3.37
C LEU A 7 -9.02 11.60 3.84
N PHE A 8 -10.22 11.62 4.43
CA PHE A 8 -10.95 10.39 4.76
C PHE A 8 -11.29 9.56 3.50
N GLY A 9 -11.56 10.22 2.37
CA GLY A 9 -11.75 9.57 1.08
C GLY A 9 -10.49 8.91 0.50
N LEU A 10 -9.30 9.28 1.00
CA LEU A 10 -8.02 8.66 0.67
C LEU A 10 -7.57 7.62 1.70
N GLY A 11 -8.35 7.37 2.75
CA GLY A 11 -8.02 6.46 3.85
C GLY A 11 -7.41 5.12 3.39
N PRO A 12 -7.99 4.41 2.39
CA PRO A 12 -7.41 3.17 1.90
C PRO A 12 -6.03 3.33 1.26
N ILE A 13 -5.78 4.43 0.55
CA ILE A 13 -4.47 4.72 -0.05
C ILE A 13 -3.46 5.08 1.05
N LEU A 14 -3.86 5.91 2.01
CA LEU A 14 -3.01 6.27 3.14
C LEU A 14 -2.66 5.06 4.01
N PHE A 15 -3.59 4.13 4.21
CA PHE A 15 -3.32 2.84 4.86
C PHE A 15 -2.38 1.96 4.02
N GLY A 16 -2.60 1.92 2.71
CA GLY A 16 -1.74 1.23 1.76
C GLY A 16 -0.28 1.70 1.84
N VAL A 17 -0.05 3.01 1.93
CA VAL A 17 1.29 3.60 2.03
C VAL A 17 1.86 3.53 3.44
N GLY A 18 1.07 3.90 4.45
CA GLY A 18 1.54 4.07 5.83
C GLY A 18 1.68 2.77 6.61
N PHE A 19 0.98 1.71 6.21
CA PHE A 19 1.00 0.42 6.90
C PHE A 19 1.34 -0.74 5.97
N LEU A 20 0.60 -0.90 4.88
CA LEU A 20 0.72 -2.09 4.03
C LEU A 20 2.08 -2.16 3.30
N ALA A 21 2.55 -1.04 2.76
CA ALA A 21 3.84 -0.95 2.10
C ALA A 21 5.03 -1.34 3.01
N PRO A 22 5.16 -0.78 4.23
CA PRO A 22 6.16 -1.23 5.20
C PRO A 22 6.07 -2.72 5.54
N VAL A 23 4.87 -3.25 5.74
CA VAL A 23 4.66 -4.68 6.05
C VAL A 23 5.14 -5.56 4.90
N ILE A 24 4.82 -5.22 3.66
CA ILE A 24 5.27 -5.95 2.48
C ILE A 24 6.79 -5.90 2.35
N ALA A 25 7.40 -4.72 2.51
CA ALA A 25 8.85 -4.56 2.43
C ALA A 25 9.57 -5.37 3.53
N ALA A 26 9.04 -5.34 4.76
CA ALA A 26 9.55 -6.12 5.87
C ALA A 26 9.39 -7.63 5.62
N ALA A 27 8.26 -8.07 5.09
CA ALA A 27 8.03 -9.48 4.76
C ALA A 27 8.99 -10.00 3.70
N ILE A 28 9.24 -9.22 2.63
CA ILE A 28 10.23 -9.57 1.60
C ILE A 28 11.62 -9.68 2.22
N THR A 29 12.02 -8.67 3.00
CA THR A 29 13.33 -8.64 3.66
C THR A 29 13.50 -9.84 4.61
N ALA A 30 12.47 -10.17 5.40
CA ALA A 30 12.48 -11.29 6.33
C ALA A 30 12.48 -12.65 5.61
N SER A 31 11.92 -12.74 4.41
CA SER A 31 11.92 -13.96 3.61
C SER A 31 13.26 -14.27 2.96
N GLY A 32 14.20 -13.31 2.95
CA GLY A 32 15.47 -13.43 2.22
C GLY A 32 15.32 -13.49 0.70
N LEU A 33 14.12 -13.17 0.18
CA LEU A 33 13.85 -13.09 -1.25
C LEU A 33 14.14 -11.68 -1.76
N ASP A 34 14.62 -11.60 -3.00
CA ASP A 34 14.71 -10.34 -3.71
C ASP A 34 13.32 -9.88 -4.16
N ALA A 35 13.08 -8.56 -4.11
CA ALA A 35 11.83 -8.03 -4.64
C ALA A 35 11.81 -8.16 -6.18
N PRO A 36 10.64 -8.43 -6.79
CA PRO A 36 10.52 -8.59 -8.23
C PRO A 36 11.00 -7.38 -9.03
N ALA A 37 11.35 -7.64 -10.30
CA ALA A 37 11.71 -6.62 -11.30
C ALA A 37 12.94 -5.76 -10.93
N GLY A 38 13.86 -6.28 -10.11
CA GLY A 38 15.08 -5.57 -9.70
C GLY A 38 14.82 -4.38 -8.78
N LEU A 39 13.63 -4.32 -8.17
CA LEU A 39 13.27 -3.27 -7.23
C LEU A 39 13.87 -3.54 -5.85
N SER A 40 14.08 -2.49 -5.07
CA SER A 40 14.28 -2.66 -3.63
C SER A 40 12.97 -3.09 -2.95
N ALA A 41 13.06 -3.77 -1.81
CA ALA A 41 11.89 -4.19 -1.03
C ALA A 41 10.96 -3.00 -0.68
N VAL A 42 11.54 -1.83 -0.38
CA VAL A 42 10.79 -0.60 -0.07
C VAL A 42 10.04 -0.08 -1.31
N GLN A 43 10.69 -0.04 -2.47
CA GLN A 43 10.05 0.39 -3.72
C GLN A 43 8.89 -0.54 -4.09
N PHE A 44 9.11 -1.85 -4.00
CA PHE A 44 8.09 -2.85 -4.29
C PHE A 44 6.91 -2.75 -3.30
N GLY A 45 7.20 -2.62 -2.01
CA GLY A 45 6.20 -2.43 -0.96
C GLY A 45 5.35 -1.19 -1.21
N LEU A 46 5.99 -0.05 -1.52
CA LEU A 46 5.29 1.21 -1.83
C LEU A 46 4.38 1.09 -3.04
N LEU A 47 4.87 0.53 -4.15
CA LEU A 47 4.07 0.35 -5.35
C LEU A 47 2.85 -0.54 -5.06
N THR A 48 3.07 -1.68 -4.41
CA THR A 48 2.01 -2.63 -4.10
C THR A 48 0.98 -2.02 -3.13
N GLY A 49 1.44 -1.32 -2.09
CA GLY A 49 0.59 -0.63 -1.13
C GLY A 49 -0.28 0.45 -1.77
N ILE A 50 0.28 1.26 -2.68
CA ILE A 50 -0.47 2.27 -3.43
C ILE A 50 -1.50 1.61 -4.34
N ILE A 51 -1.11 0.61 -5.13
CA ILE A 51 -2.00 -0.08 -6.07
C ILE A 51 -3.18 -0.70 -5.32
N LEU A 52 -2.92 -1.47 -4.27
CA LEU A 52 -3.95 -2.10 -3.46
C LEU A 52 -4.84 -1.07 -2.76
N GLY A 53 -4.27 0.03 -2.25
CA GLY A 53 -5.03 1.12 -1.65
C GLY A 53 -5.95 1.84 -2.65
N VAL A 54 -5.51 2.02 -3.90
CA VAL A 54 -6.34 2.57 -4.98
C VAL A 54 -7.48 1.63 -5.31
N ILE A 55 -7.20 0.33 -5.47
CA ILE A 55 -8.22 -0.69 -5.74
C ILE A 55 -9.24 -0.73 -4.59
N ALA A 56 -8.79 -0.76 -3.35
CA ALA A 56 -9.66 -0.78 -2.17
C ALA A 56 -10.53 0.47 -2.05
N ARG A 57 -9.98 1.64 -2.40
CA ARG A 57 -10.75 2.89 -2.49
C ARG A 57 -11.85 2.81 -3.54
N GLN A 58 -11.54 2.31 -4.74
CA GLN A 58 -12.52 2.18 -5.83
C GLN A 58 -13.63 1.19 -5.48
N ARG A 59 -13.27 0.06 -4.86
CA ARG A 59 -14.21 -1.00 -4.48
C ARG A 59 -14.95 -0.72 -3.18
N ARG A 60 -14.50 0.26 -2.39
CA ARG A 60 -15.02 0.58 -1.05
C ARG A 60 -14.87 -0.58 -0.04
N THR A 61 -14.00 -1.56 -0.34
CA THR A 61 -13.70 -2.73 0.48
C THR A 61 -12.26 -3.19 0.22
N TRP A 62 -11.63 -3.78 1.24
CA TRP A 62 -10.35 -4.49 1.12
C TRP A 62 -10.52 -5.98 0.79
N LEU A 63 -11.75 -6.49 0.92
CA LEU A 63 -12.09 -7.87 0.67
C LEU A 63 -12.45 -8.07 -0.81
N TRP A 64 -12.22 -9.28 -1.30
CA TRP A 64 -12.60 -9.71 -2.65
C TRP A 64 -14.09 -9.97 -2.75
#